data_AF-A0A852F320-F1
#
_entry.id   AF-A0A852F320-F1
#
_cell.length_a   1.000
_cell.length_b   1.000
_cell.length_c   1.000
_cell.angle_alpha   90.00
_cell.angle_beta   90.00
_cell.angle_gamma   90.00
#
_symmetry.space_group_name_H-M   'P 1'
#
loop_
_entity.id
_entity.type
_entity.pdbx_description
1 polymer ?
#
loop_
_entity_poly.entity_id
_entity_poly.type
_entity_poly.pdbx_seq_one_letter_code
_entity_poly.pdbx_strand_id
1 'polypeptide(L)' 'VAKDLGLQLLELSDRGVRILNKGRTQYFAVQGKTGHLVTAERIDREQLCRLVEKCVLRCELIVEGQM' A
#
# COMPACT_ATOMS: atom_id res chain seq x y z
N VAL A 1 -1.43 -9.93 1.06
CA VAL A 1 -0.50 -8.79 1.21
C VAL A 1 0.28 -8.84 2.50
N ALA A 2 -0.33 -8.69 3.68
CA ALA A 2 0.41 -8.78 4.94
C ALA A 2 1.18 -10.10 5.10
N LYS A 3 0.49 -11.22 4.87
CA LYS A 3 1.07 -12.56 4.95
C LYS A 3 2.15 -12.81 3.89
N ASP A 4 1.96 -12.29 2.68
CA ASP A 4 2.95 -12.34 1.59
C ASP A 4 4.21 -11.51 1.90
N LEU A 5 4.04 -10.41 2.64
CA LEU A 5 5.13 -9.55 3.12
C LEU A 5 5.76 -10.07 4.42
N GLY A 6 5.32 -11.21 4.95
CA GLY A 6 5.79 -11.78 6.22
C GLY A 6 5.35 -11.02 7.48
N LEU A 7 4.38 -10.11 7.36
CA LEU A 7 3.87 -9.29 8.45
C LEU A 7 2.69 -9.99 9.15
N GLN A 8 2.75 -10.09 10.48
CA GLN A 8 1.65 -10.65 11.26
C GLN A 8 0.52 -9.62 11.42
N LEU A 9 -0.74 -10.06 11.33
CA LEU A 9 -1.91 -9.19 11.43
C LEU A 9 -1.98 -8.43 12.76
N LEU A 10 -1.51 -9.05 13.85
CA LEU A 10 -1.38 -8.39 15.14
C LEU A 10 -0.39 -7.23 15.09
N GLU A 11 0.75 -7.41 14.43
CA GLU A 11 1.73 -6.33 14.27
C GLU A 11 1.16 -5.19 13.42
N LEU A 12 0.26 -5.45 12.47
CA LEU A 12 -0.36 -4.41 11.63
C LEU A 12 -1.52 -3.67 12.30
N SER A 13 -2.20 -4.30 13.27
CA SER A 13 -3.26 -3.66 14.05
C SER A 13 -2.71 -2.83 15.21
N ASP A 14 -1.60 -3.27 15.80
CA ASP A 14 -0.92 -2.57 16.89
C ASP A 14 0.01 -1.46 16.38
N ARG A 15 0.61 -1.64 15.19
CA ARG A 15 1.56 -0.69 14.61
C ARG A 15 0.92 0.18 13.54
N GLY A 16 1.34 1.44 13.48
CA GLY A 16 0.99 2.33 12.38
C GLY A 16 1.58 1.81 11.06
N VAL A 17 0.72 1.39 10.14
CA VAL A 17 1.12 0.94 8.79
C VAL A 17 0.91 2.09 7.81
N ARG A 18 1.96 2.50 7.12
CA ARG A 18 1.91 3.57 6.12
C ARG A 18 2.43 3.06 4.80
N ILE A 19 1.65 3.30 3.74
CA ILE A 19 2.10 3.04 2.36
C ILE A 19 2.66 4.34 1.80
N LEU A 20 3.88 4.26 1.29
CA LEU A 20 4.51 5.29 0.48
C LEU A 20 4.38 4.89 -0.99
N ASN A 21 3.86 5.82 -1.80
CA ASN A 21 3.96 5.70 -3.25
C ASN A 21 5.07 6.63 -3.73
N LYS A 22 5.69 6.29 -4.87
CA LYS A 22 6.63 7.19 -5.57
C LYS A 22 5.96 8.46 -6.16
N GLY A 23 4.72 8.76 -5.77
CA GLY A 23 3.97 9.94 -6.18
C GLY A 23 3.41 10.70 -4.97
N ARG A 24 2.83 11.88 -5.21
CA ARG A 24 2.20 12.69 -4.14
C ARG A 24 0.93 12.07 -3.55
N THR A 25 0.32 11.11 -4.24
CA THR A 25 -0.98 10.55 -3.88
C THR A 25 -0.86 9.15 -3.28
N GLN A 26 -1.54 8.93 -2.16
CA GLN A 26 -1.69 7.61 -1.55
C GLN A 26 -2.84 6.84 -2.20
N TYR A 27 -2.56 6.19 -3.33
CA TYR A 27 -3.54 5.35 -4.04
C TYR A 27 -3.94 4.07 -3.29
N PHE A 28 -3.05 3.58 -2.43
CA PHE A 28 -3.23 2.32 -1.71
C PHE A 28 -3.14 2.58 -0.20
N ALA A 29 -3.94 1.85 0.57
CA ALA A 29 -3.87 1.76 2.02
C ALA A 29 -3.86 0.29 2.46
N VAL A 30 -3.33 0.02 3.65
CA VAL A 30 -3.44 -1.31 4.28
C VAL A 30 -4.47 -1.24 5.39
N GLN A 31 -5.39 -2.19 5.40
CA GLN A 31 -6.33 -2.33 6.49
C GLN A 31 -5.62 -3.03 7.67
N GLY A 32 -5.39 -2.32 8.78
CA GLY A 32 -4.65 -2.88 9.94
C GLY A 32 -5.24 -4.17 10.53
N LYS A 33 -6.57 -4.33 10.46
CA LYS A 33 -7.29 -5.52 10.99
C LYS A 33 -7.05 -6.80 10.19
N THR A 34 -6.93 -6.69 8.87
CA THR A 34 -6.86 -7.86 7.96
C THR A 34 -5.55 -7.93 7.20
N GLY A 35 -4.74 -6.86 7.23
CA GLY A 35 -3.50 -6.78 6.46
C GLY A 35 -3.72 -6.80 4.95
N HIS A 36 -4.92 -6.44 4.51
CA HIS A 36 -5.29 -6.40 3.09
C HIS A 36 -4.94 -5.03 2.52
N LEU A 37 -4.37 -5.04 1.32
CA LEU A 37 -4.18 -3.83 0.52
C LEU A 37 -5.54 -3.45 -0.07
N VAL A 38 -5.97 -2.23 0.21
CA VAL A 38 -7.18 -1.64 -0.34
C VAL A 38 -6.79 -0.40 -1.12
N THR A 39 -7.52 -0.09 -2.18
CA THR A 39 -7.39 1.18 -2.88
C THR A 39 -8.03 2.28 -2.05
N ALA A 40 -7.23 3.25 -1.60
CA ALA A 40 -7.68 4.38 -0.80
C ALA A 40 -8.18 5.52 -1.67
N GLU A 41 -7.58 5.71 -2.84
CA GLU A 41 -7.93 6.77 -3.78
C GLU A 41 -8.11 6.20 -5.19
N ARG A 42 -8.82 6.96 -6.04
CA ARG A 42 -9.11 6.57 -7.41
C ARG A 42 -7.82 6.49 -8.24
N ILE A 43 -7.58 5.32 -8.83
CA ILE A 43 -6.42 5.04 -9.68
C ILE A 43 -6.84 5.22 -11.14
N ASP A 44 -6.54 6.38 -11.71
CA ASP A 44 -6.82 6.65 -13.11
C ASP A 44 -5.63 6.21 -13.98
N ARG A 45 -5.79 5.10 -14.70
CA ARG A 45 -4.74 4.48 -15.54
C ARG A 45 -4.20 5.46 -16.58
N GLU A 46 -5.07 6.25 -17.18
CA GLU A 46 -4.70 7.23 -18.21
C GLU A 46 -3.89 8.40 -17.63
N GLN A 47 -4.21 8.84 -16.42
CA GLN A 47 -3.43 9.87 -15.72
C GLN A 47 -2.04 9.36 -15.31
N LEU A 48 -1.95 8.11 -14.86
CA LEU A 48 -0.72 7.54 -14.31
C LEU A 48 0.23 6.99 -15.38
N CYS A 49 -0.31 6.24 -16.33
CA CYS A 49 0.47 5.48 -17.29
C CYS A 49 0.20 5.88 -18.74
N ARG A 50 -0.76 6.78 -18.99
CA ARG A 50 -1.14 7.27 -20.32
C ARG A 50 -1.37 6.10 -21.30
N LEU A 51 -0.39 5.86 -22.16
CA LEU A 51 -0.41 4.90 -23.27
C LEU A 51 0.45 3.65 -23.03
N VAL A 52 1.03 3.47 -21.85
CA VAL A 52 1.88 2.30 -21.57
C VAL A 52 1.03 1.03 -21.52
N GLU A 53 1.41 0.02 -22.31
CA GLU A 53 0.71 -1.28 -22.38
C GLU A 53 0.68 -2.03 -21.03
N LYS A 54 1.77 -1.96 -20.25
CA LYS A 54 1.84 -2.49 -18.87
C LYS A 54 2.13 -1.38 -17.87
N CYS A 55 1.07 -0.98 -17.15
CA CYS A 55 1.16 -0.03 -16.06
C CYS A 55 1.46 -0.76 -14.74
N VAL A 56 2.64 -0.53 -14.16
CA VAL A 56 3.04 -1.10 -12.87
C VAL A 56 3.23 0.02 -11.88
N LEU A 57 2.40 0.04 -10.84
CA LEU A 57 2.56 0.94 -9.70
C LEU A 57 3.41 0.25 -8.64
N ARG A 58 4.50 0.91 -8.24
CA ARG A 58 5.35 0.45 -7.14
C ARG A 58 5.00 1.23 -5.89
N CYS A 59 4.80 0.49 -4.82
CA CYS A 59 4.42 1.01 -3.52
C CYS A 59 5.39 0.40 -2.50
N GLU A 60 5.82 1.21 -1.56
CA GLU A 60 6.64 0.80 -0.44
C GLU A 60 5.78 0.81 0.80
N LEU A 61 5.86 -0.24 1.60
CA LEU A 61 5.09 -0.38 2.82
C LEU A 61 6.05 -0.25 3.99
N ILE A 62 5.76 0.72 4.87
CA ILE A 62 6.50 0.92 6.11
C ILE A 62 5.59 0.48 7.26
N VAL A 63 6.13 -0.42 8.09
CA VAL A 63 5.55 -0.78 9.37
C VAL A 63 6.42 -0.12 10.43
N GLU A 64 5.86 0.83 11.17
CA GLU A 64 6.56 1.45 12.29
C GLU A 64 6.73 0.38 13.39
N GLY A 65 7.97 -0.05 13.64
CA GLY A 65 8.28 -0.97 14.73
C GLY A 65 8.34 -0.21 16.07
N GLN A 66 7.93 -0.87 17.16
CA GLN A 66 8.14 -0.34 18.50
C GLN A 66 9.64 -0.08 18.75
N MET A 67 9.92 1.09 19.30
CA MET A 67 11.11 1.36 20.08
C MET A 67 10.91 0.84 21.51
#